data_AF-A0A1J3JMB4-F1
#
_entry.id   AF-A0A1J3JMB4-F1
#
_cell.length_a   1.000
_cell.length_b   1.000
_cell.length_c   1.000
_cell.angle_alpha   90.00
_cell.angle_beta   90.00
_cell.angle_gamma   90.00
#
_symmetry.space_group_name_H-M   'P 1'
#
loop_
_entity.id
_entity.type
_entity.pdbx_description
1 polymer ?
#
loop_
_entity_poly.entity_id
_entity_poly.type
_entity_poly.pdbx_seq_one_letter_code
_entity_poly.pdbx_strand_id
1 'polypeptide(L)'
;VTRMPRVMVERFAKDHLRADEVIGTELIVNGFGFVTGLMRETNINQSNLNRVANLFVDQKPCLGLGRPALMASKTFLSLCEEQIHEPVHWNHLDQQLEV
;
A
#
# COMPACT_ATOMS: atom_id res chain seq x y z
N VAL A 1 1.18 5.09 0.52
CA VAL A 1 0.84 3.74 1.07
C VAL A 1 1.43 2.67 0.16
N THR A 2 2.09 1.65 0.69
CA THR A 2 2.70 0.57 -0.11
C THR A 2 2.57 -0.80 0.58
N ARG A 3 2.68 -1.88 -0.19
CA ARG A 3 2.83 -3.25 0.33
C ARG A 3 4.29 -3.62 0.60
N MET A 4 5.24 -2.77 0.21
CA MET A 4 6.66 -3.00 0.47
C MET A 4 6.97 -2.76 1.96
N PRO A 5 7.96 -3.49 2.51
CA PRO A 5 8.47 -3.23 3.84
C PRO A 5 8.88 -1.77 4.03
N ARG A 6 8.40 -1.11 5.09
CA ARG A 6 8.66 0.30 5.37
C ARG A 6 10.16 0.60 5.42
N VAL A 7 10.94 -0.28 6.07
CA VAL A 7 12.41 -0.14 6.15
C VAL A 7 13.11 -0.04 4.80
N MET A 8 12.53 -0.62 3.74
CA MET A 8 13.12 -0.58 2.39
C MET A 8 12.78 0.71 1.64
N VAL A 9 11.64 1.33 1.93
CA VAL A 9 11.11 2.44 1.12
C VAL A 9 11.12 3.79 1.83
N GLU A 10 11.12 3.82 3.16
CA GLU A 10 10.83 5.03 3.92
C GLU A 10 11.84 6.13 3.64
N ARG A 11 13.13 5.82 3.69
CA ARG A 11 14.20 6.80 3.44
C ARG A 11 14.10 7.37 2.02
N PHE A 12 13.86 6.53 1.02
CA PHE A 12 13.69 7.00 -0.34
C PHE A 12 12.46 7.91 -0.47
N ALA A 13 11.32 7.48 0.06
CA ALA A 13 10.08 8.24 -0.01
C ALA A 13 10.17 9.60 0.71
N LYS A 14 10.81 9.66 1.89
CA LYS A 14 10.98 10.90 2.65
C LYS A 14 12.04 11.80 2.01
N ASP A 15 13.22 11.28 1.71
CA ASP A 15 14.35 12.10 1.24
C ASP A 15 14.19 12.55 -0.22
N HIS A 16 13.58 11.73 -1.08
CA HIS A 16 13.55 11.98 -2.53
C HIS A 16 12.14 12.31 -3.06
N LEU A 17 11.09 11.75 -2.46
CA LEU A 17 9.70 12.06 -2.86
C LEU A 17 9.04 13.07 -1.93
N ARG A 18 9.72 13.48 -0.85
CA ARG A 18 9.23 14.44 0.15
C ARG A 18 7.91 14.00 0.79
N ALA A 19 7.71 12.70 0.96
CA ALA A 19 6.55 12.18 1.65
C ALA A 19 6.62 12.53 3.15
N ASP A 20 5.53 13.07 3.70
CA ASP A 20 5.44 13.34 5.14
C ASP A 20 5.36 12.03 5.94
N GLU A 21 4.52 11.10 5.50
CA GLU A 21 4.27 9.83 6.16
C GLU A 21 4.30 8.64 5.19
N VAL A 22 4.88 7.52 5.65
CA VAL A 22 5.06 6.31 4.84
C VAL A 22 4.43 5.12 5.54
N ILE A 23 3.26 4.71 5.04
CA ILE A 23 2.59 3.48 5.46
C ILE A 23 3.06 2.34 4.53
N GLY A 24 3.90 1.45 5.07
CA GLY A 24 4.38 0.21 4.45
C GLY A 24 4.32 -0.95 5.44
N THR A 25 4.59 -2.18 5.01
CA THR A 25 4.54 -3.35 5.90
C THR A 25 5.71 -3.36 6.88
N GLU A 26 5.54 -3.98 8.04
CA GLU A 26 6.61 -4.12 9.01
C GLU A 26 7.22 -5.52 8.92
N LEU A 27 8.55 -5.57 9.03
CA LEU A 27 9.24 -6.84 9.17
C LEU A 27 9.41 -7.17 10.65
N ILE A 28 9.51 -8.46 10.96
CA ILE A 28 9.84 -8.92 12.29
C ILE A 28 11.29 -8.54 12.57
N VAL A 29 11.50 -7.94 13.74
CA VAL A 29 12.81 -7.59 14.26
C VAL A 29 13.10 -8.55 15.41
N ASN A 30 14.26 -9.21 15.38
CA ASN A 30 14.65 -10.11 16.44
C ASN A 30 15.09 -9.34 17.71
N GLY A 31 15.37 -10.07 18.80
CA GLY A 31 15.81 -9.46 20.06
C GLY A 31 17.13 -8.69 19.98
N PHE A 32 17.89 -8.82 18.89
CA PHE A 32 19.15 -8.12 18.65
C PHE A 32 18.97 -6.90 17.73
N GLY A 33 17.75 -6.57 17.31
CA GLY A 33 17.49 -5.43 16.43
C GLY A 33 17.66 -5.71 14.94
N PHE A 34 17.90 -6.96 14.53
CA PHE A 34 18.02 -7.32 13.11
C PHE A 34 16.67 -7.65 12.49
N VAL A 35 16.47 -7.16 11.27
CA VAL A 35 15.32 -7.49 10.42
C VAL A 35 15.45 -8.91 9.90
N THR A 36 14.44 -9.76 10.14
CA THR A 36 14.50 -11.21 9.80
C THR A 36 14.06 -11.54 8.37
N GLY A 37 13.50 -10.57 7.64
CA GLY A 37 12.88 -10.78 6.33
C GLY A 37 11.47 -11.36 6.39
N LEU A 38 10.97 -11.72 7.58
CA LEU A 38 9.60 -12.18 7.78
C LEU A 38 8.64 -11.01 7.99
N MET A 39 7.47 -11.07 7.38
CA MET A 39 6.41 -10.07 7.53
C MET A 39 5.75 -10.18 8.91
N ARG A 40 5.47 -9.03 9.52
CA ARG A 40 4.72 -8.95 10.78
C ARG A 40 3.21 -9.08 10.55
N GLU A 41 2.69 -8.51 9.47
CA GLU A 41 1.26 -8.51 9.18
C GLU A 41 0.82 -9.75 8.39
N THR A 42 -0.29 -10.36 8.82
CA THR A 42 -0.96 -11.46 8.10
C THR A 42 -1.89 -10.95 7.00
N ASN A 43 -2.56 -9.80 7.22
CA ASN A 43 -3.40 -9.14 6.23
C ASN A 43 -2.91 -7.70 5.98
N ILE A 44 -2.10 -7.55 4.94
CA ILE A 44 -1.46 -6.27 4.57
C ILE A 44 -2.49 -5.20 4.23
N ASN A 45 -3.52 -5.56 3.47
CA ASN A 45 -4.51 -4.59 2.99
C ASN A 45 -5.33 -4.03 4.16
N GLN A 46 -5.79 -4.90 5.07
CA GLN A 46 -6.52 -4.47 6.26
C GLN A 46 -5.63 -3.65 7.21
N SER A 47 -4.38 -4.07 7.41
CA SER A 47 -3.43 -3.33 8.25
C SER A 47 -3.18 -1.92 7.71
N ASN A 48 -2.89 -1.81 6.41
CA ASN A 48 -2.69 -0.53 5.75
C ASN A 48 -3.95 0.34 5.77
N LEU A 49 -5.12 -0.24 5.54
CA LEU A 49 -6.40 0.47 5.62
C LEU A 49 -6.63 1.05 7.03
N ASN A 50 -6.41 0.27 8.08
CA ASN A 50 -6.55 0.73 9.46
C ASN A 50 -5.54 1.84 9.80
N ARG A 51 -4.29 1.72 9.33
CA ARG A 51 -3.25 2.74 9.54
C ARG A 51 -3.57 4.05 8.84
N VAL A 52 -4.13 3.98 7.62
CA VAL A 52 -4.62 5.17 6.92
C VAL A 52 -5.80 5.78 7.67
N ALA A 53 -6.78 4.97 8.09
CA ALA A 53 -7.91 5.47 8.88
C ALA A 53 -7.44 6.18 10.16
N ASN A 54 -6.49 5.58 10.89
CA ASN A 54 -5.94 6.19 12.11
C ASN A 54 -5.15 7.48 11.86
N LEU A 55 -4.54 7.63 10.67
CA LEU A 55 -3.80 8.86 10.32
C LEU A 55 -4.75 10.04 10.09
N PHE A 56 -5.94 9.78 9.53
CA PHE A 56 -6.93 10.81 9.24
C PHE A 56 -8.04 10.91 10.30
N VAL A 57 -8.08 9.97 11.24
CA VAL A 57 -8.99 9.91 12.40
C VAL A 57 -10.47 9.98 11.97
N ASP A 58 -11.07 11.17 12.04
CA ASP A 58 -12.48 11.41 11.70
C ASP A 58 -12.65 12.06 10.31
N GLN A 59 -11.55 12.39 9.65
CA GLN A 59 -11.54 12.96 8.32
C GLN A 59 -11.29 11.89 7.27
N LYS A 60 -11.88 12.06 6.08
CA LYS A 60 -11.53 11.25 4.92
C LYS A 60 -10.42 11.96 4.14
N PRO A 61 -9.46 11.22 3.57
CA PRO A 61 -8.53 11.81 2.62
C PRO A 61 -9.32 12.30 1.40
N CYS A 62 -9.11 13.54 0.98
CA CYS A 62 -9.82 14.13 -0.15
C CYS A 62 -9.57 13.34 -1.46
N LEU A 63 -8.33 12.86 -1.65
CA LEU A 63 -7.92 12.20 -2.90
C LEU A 63 -7.04 10.98 -2.64
N GLY A 64 -7.36 9.86 -3.27
CA GLY A 64 -6.55 8.65 -3.34
C GLY A 64 -6.03 8.41 -4.76
N LEU A 65 -4.73 8.16 -4.89
CA LEU A 65 -4.09 7.76 -6.14
C LEU A 65 -3.60 6.33 -6.05
N GLY A 66 -3.91 5.48 -7.02
CA GLY A 66 -3.36 4.13 -7.06
C GLY A 66 -3.98 3.22 -8.11
N ARG A 67 -3.58 1.96 -8.10
CA ARG A 67 -4.16 0.96 -9.00
C ARG A 67 -5.59 0.63 -8.59
N PRO A 68 -6.50 0.39 -9.56
CA PRO A 68 -7.81 -0.16 -9.23
C PRO A 68 -7.64 -1.52 -8.54
N ALA A 69 -8.54 -1.83 -7.60
CA ALA A 69 -8.53 -3.13 -6.94
C ALA A 69 -8.90 -4.22 -7.95
N LEU A 70 -7.99 -5.16 -8.23
CA LEU A 70 -8.21 -6.27 -9.16
C LEU A 70 -9.21 -7.33 -8.64
N MET A 71 -9.50 -7.32 -7.35
CA MET A 71 -10.44 -8.23 -6.67
C MET A 71 -11.22 -7.45 -5.60
N ALA A 72 -12.29 -8.04 -5.05
CA ALA A 72 -13.14 -7.47 -3.98
C ALA A 72 -12.42 -7.15 -2.64
N SER A 73 -11.09 -7.14 -2.61
CA SER A 73 -10.32 -6.72 -1.45
C SER A 73 -10.38 -5.19 -1.27
N LYS A 74 -10.87 -4.74 -0.13
CA LYS A 74 -10.82 -3.32 0.25
C LYS A 74 -9.35 -2.87 0.34
N THR A 75 -8.98 -1.87 -0.46
CA THR A 75 -7.71 -1.16 -0.37
C THR A 75 -7.93 0.15 0.37
N PHE A 76 -6.85 0.86 0.75
CA PHE A 76 -6.99 2.17 1.40
C PHE A 76 -7.73 3.21 0.53
N LEU A 77 -7.77 3.03 -0.80
CA LEU A 77 -8.48 3.93 -1.72
C LEU A 77 -9.97 4.03 -1.38
N SER A 78 -10.57 3.00 -0.79
CA SER A 78 -11.99 3.04 -0.38
C SER A 78 -12.27 4.00 0.78
N LEU A 79 -11.23 4.51 1.46
CA LEU A 79 -11.37 5.53 2.50
C LEU A 79 -11.39 6.95 1.92
N CYS A 80 -10.88 7.14 0.70
CA CYS A 80 -10.75 8.44 0.06
C CYS A 80 -12.10 8.92 -0.48
N GLU A 81 -12.32 10.24 -0.47
CA GLU A 81 -13.51 10.88 -1.04
C GLU A 81 -13.52 10.73 -2.56
N GLU A 82 -12.38 11.03 -3.20
CA GLU A 82 -12.15 10.83 -4.62
C GLU A 82 -11.04 9.80 -4.86
N GLN A 83 -11.15 9.05 -5.96
CA GLN A 83 -10.18 8.03 -6.36
C GLN A 83 -9.78 8.27 -7.82
N ILE A 84 -8.48 8.46 -8.05
CA ILE A 84 -7.90 8.45 -9.39
C ILE A 84 -7.15 7.14 -9.56
N HIS A 85 -7.62 6.37 -10.53
CA HIS A 85 -6.98 5.13 -10.92
C HIS A 85 -5.95 5.41 -12.01
N GLU A 86 -4.82 4.71 -11.94
CA GLU A 86 -3.85 4.72 -13.04
C GLU A 86 -4.56 4.37 -14.37
N PRO A 87 -4.19 4.99 -15.50
CA PRO A 87 -4.75 4.64 -16.79
C PRO A 87 -4.50 3.16 -17.06
N VAL A 88 -5.56 2.37 -17.13
CA VAL A 88 -5.44 0.93 -17.38
C VAL A 88 -5.05 0.76 -18.84
N HIS A 89 -3.77 0.50 -19.11
CA HIS A 89 -3.32 0.17 -20.45
C HIS A 89 -3.52 -1.31 -20.71
N TRP A 90 -4.72 -1.69 -21.17
CA TRP A 90 -5.03 -3.03 -21.66
C TRP A 90 -4.44 -3.26 -23.04
N ASN A 91 -3.12 -3.46 -23.13
CA ASN A 91 -2.56 -4.11 -24.30
C ASN A 91 -2.06 -5.50 -23.93
N HIS A 92 -2.91 -6.48 -24.29
CA HIS A 92 -2.58 -7.88 -24.53
C HIS A 92 -2.42 -8.80 -23.30
N LEU A 93 -3.55 -9.30 -22.77
CA LEU A 93 -3.56 -10.61 -22.09
C LEU A 93 -4.88 -11.36 -22.34
N ASP A 94 -5.31 -11.44 -23.60
CA ASP A 94 -6.45 -12.28 -24.03
C ASP A 94 -6.07 -13.28 -25.15
N GLN A 95 -4.80 -13.71 -25.21
CA GLN A 95 -4.37 -14.68 -26.23
C GLN A 95 -3.46 -15.83 -25.75
N GLN A 96 -3.43 -16.19 -24.47
CA GLN A 96 -2.75 -17.42 -24.03
C GLN A 96 -3.52 -18.26 -23.00
N LEU A 97 -4.78 -18.56 -23.30
CA LEU A 97 -5.46 -19.76 -22.78
C LEU A 97 -6.25 -20.44 -23.91
N GLU A 98 -5.58 -20.69 -25.03
CA GLU A 98 -5.90 -21.80 -25.93
C GLU A 98 -4.63 -22.64 -26.07
N VAL A 99 -4.44 -23.61 -25.19
CA VAL A 99 -3.94 -24.99 -25.44
C VAL A 99 -4.42 -25.88 -24.30
#